data_AF-A0A840H399-F1
#
_entry.id   AF-A0A840H399-F1
#
_cell.length_a   1.000
_cell.length_b   1.000
_cell.length_c   1.000
_cell.angle_alpha   90.00
_cell.angle_beta   90.00
_cell.angle_gamma   90.00
#
_symmetry.space_group_name_H-M   'P 1'
#
loop_
_entity.id
_entity.type
_entity.pdbx_description
1 polymer ?
#
loop_
_entity_poly.entity_id
_entity_poly.type
_entity_poly.pdbx_seq_one_letter_code
_entity_poly.pdbx_strand_id
1 'polypeptide(L)'
;MQRVSDRTWNTAVGYLAAVVFAGIAGFALGATFSTGCPLDPQNAPFGCAEFLLSRYQTMIAAVIAAIAVFPVWRQVRLQGMQTDILKGEALRQRVSTLGRMRNALVTRAKVVREELQLYPERVDNVSFWAHDASQQIDGFLDFVSGQKSLRLDGEQVAAARADLISKLTILSRAFWVMNWDVYLDDEDTPSDEEAAALRDEATEAEARLGATISAALASIGALQLAILEDIGVARTKLHALGENLVSQSE
;
A
#
# COMPACT_ATOMS: atom_id res chain seq x y z
N MET A 1 -2.04 2.53 -37.81
CA MET A 1 -0.58 2.42 -37.64
C MET A 1 -0.21 0.94 -37.54
N GLN A 2 0.54 0.40 -38.51
CA GLN A 2 0.94 -1.02 -38.52
C GLN A 2 2.04 -1.28 -37.49
N ARG A 3 1.81 -2.21 -36.55
CA ARG A 3 2.83 -2.69 -35.61
C ARG A 3 3.91 -3.43 -36.39
N VAL A 4 5.04 -2.77 -36.61
CA VAL A 4 6.26 -3.43 -37.08
C VAL A 4 6.71 -4.39 -35.97
N SER A 5 6.89 -5.67 -36.30
CA SER A 5 7.30 -6.72 -35.36
C SER A 5 8.64 -6.34 -34.70
N ASP A 6 8.76 -6.51 -33.39
CA ASP A 6 10.01 -6.27 -32.64
C ASP A 6 11.19 -7.04 -33.24
N ARG A 7 10.91 -8.17 -33.91
CA ARG A 7 11.92 -8.97 -34.61
C ARG A 7 12.47 -8.23 -35.83
N THR A 8 11.60 -7.64 -36.66
CA THR A 8 11.98 -6.89 -37.86
C THR A 8 12.72 -5.59 -37.53
N TRP A 9 12.40 -4.97 -36.39
CA TRP A 9 13.12 -3.78 -35.93
C TRP A 9 14.52 -4.19 -35.42
N ASN A 10 14.64 -5.23 -34.59
CA ASN A 10 15.96 -5.69 -34.14
C ASN A 10 16.88 -6.10 -35.31
N THR A 11 16.35 -6.72 -36.37
CA THR A 11 17.14 -6.96 -37.58
C THR A 11 17.53 -5.67 -38.27
N ALA A 12 16.62 -4.70 -38.42
CA ALA A 12 16.93 -3.41 -39.05
C ALA A 12 18.01 -2.62 -38.27
N VAL A 13 17.94 -2.59 -36.93
CA VAL A 13 19.00 -1.99 -36.09
C VAL A 13 20.31 -2.76 -36.26
N GLY A 14 20.27 -4.09 -36.26
CA GLY A 14 21.46 -4.93 -36.43
C GLY A 14 22.16 -4.68 -37.76
N TYR A 15 21.40 -4.59 -38.86
CA TYR A 15 21.95 -4.25 -40.17
C TYR A 15 22.52 -2.83 -40.21
N LEU A 16 21.83 -1.87 -39.60
CA LEU A 16 22.29 -0.48 -39.57
C LEU A 16 23.57 -0.33 -38.74
N ALA A 17 23.66 -1.02 -37.59
CA ALA A 17 24.86 -1.09 -36.78
C ALA A 17 26.02 -1.75 -37.54
N ALA A 18 25.77 -2.84 -38.26
CA ALA A 18 26.78 -3.50 -39.08
C ALA A 18 27.28 -2.60 -40.22
N VAL A 19 26.41 -1.83 -40.87
CA VAL A 19 26.78 -0.86 -41.92
C VAL A 19 27.61 0.29 -41.34
N VAL A 20 27.23 0.82 -40.18
CA VAL A 20 28.00 1.86 -39.49
C VAL A 20 29.36 1.33 -39.07
N PHE A 21 29.43 0.12 -38.51
CA PHE A 21 30.67 -0.48 -38.07
C PHE A 21 31.61 -0.80 -39.25
N ALA A 22 31.07 -1.33 -40.36
CA ALA A 22 31.81 -1.54 -41.59
C ALA A 22 32.29 -0.22 -42.21
N GLY A 23 31.49 0.84 -42.14
CA GLY A 23 31.87 2.18 -42.56
C GLY A 23 33.02 2.75 -41.74
N ILE A 24 32.96 2.63 -40.40
CA ILE A 24 34.02 3.09 -39.50
C ILE A 24 35.30 2.27 -39.70
N ALA A 25 35.20 0.94 -39.80
CA ALA A 25 36.36 0.07 -40.03
C ALA A 25 37.01 0.33 -41.40
N GLY A 26 36.20 0.53 -42.45
CA GLY A 26 36.68 0.90 -43.78
C GLY A 26 37.38 2.26 -43.80
N PHE A 27 36.88 3.25 -43.04
CA PHE A 27 37.52 4.55 -42.87
C PHE A 27 38.82 4.49 -42.07
N ALA A 28 38.84 3.73 -40.97
CA ALA A 28 40.05 3.55 -40.16
C ALA A 28 41.17 2.86 -40.96
N LEU A 29 40.81 1.89 -41.79
CA LEU A 29 41.73 1.27 -42.74
C LEU A 29 42.13 2.25 -43.85
N GLY A 30 41.21 3.03 -44.43
CA GLY A 30 41.54 4.05 -45.44
C GLY A 30 42.47 5.16 -44.93
N ALA A 31 42.28 5.61 -43.69
CA ALA A 31 43.08 6.66 -43.06
C ALA A 31 44.50 6.20 -42.69
N THR A 32 44.73 4.89 -42.50
CA THR A 32 46.06 4.34 -42.22
C THR A 32 46.92 4.15 -43.48
N PHE A 33 46.32 4.15 -44.68
CA PHE A 33 47.02 4.06 -45.96
C PHE A 33 47.11 5.38 -46.75
N SER A 34 46.44 6.44 -46.32
CA SER A 34 46.46 7.76 -46.98
C SER A 34 47.38 8.74 -46.24
N THR A 35 48.68 8.70 -46.56
CA THR A 35 49.56 9.84 -46.28
C THR A 35 49.13 11.02 -47.15
N GLY A 36 48.44 12.00 -46.54
CA GLY A 36 48.12 13.35 -47.04
C GLY A 36 48.08 13.55 -48.55
N CYS A 37 46.88 13.59 -49.14
CA CYS A 37 46.71 13.92 -50.55
C CYS A 37 46.47 15.43 -50.79
N PRO A 38 47.10 16.03 -51.82
CA PRO A 38 46.85 17.40 -52.26
C PRO A 38 45.50 17.54 -52.98
N LEU A 39 44.94 18.76 -52.93
CA LEU A 39 43.66 19.19 -53.50
C LEU A 39 43.67 19.18 -55.05
N ASP A 40 43.62 18.00 -55.68
CA ASP A 40 43.42 17.88 -57.13
C ASP A 40 42.13 17.08 -57.45
N PRO A 41 41.07 17.72 -57.98
CA PRO A 41 39.71 17.15 -58.07
C PRO A 41 39.51 16.13 -59.19
N GLN A 42 40.51 15.81 -60.01
CA GLN A 42 40.34 14.92 -61.17
C GLN A 42 40.78 13.45 -60.96
N ASN A 43 41.52 13.12 -59.89
CA ASN A 43 42.15 11.78 -59.77
C ASN A 43 41.92 11.03 -58.44
N ALA A 44 40.96 11.45 -57.60
CA ALA A 44 40.66 10.74 -56.35
C ALA A 44 39.31 9.99 -56.43
N PRO A 45 39.28 8.64 -56.47
CA PRO A 45 38.03 7.87 -56.56
C PRO A 45 37.10 8.01 -55.35
N PHE A 46 37.55 8.67 -54.27
CA PHE A 46 36.77 8.87 -53.03
C PHE A 46 36.69 10.33 -52.53
N GLY A 47 37.19 11.31 -53.30
CA GLY A 47 37.31 12.71 -52.86
C GLY A 47 35.99 13.41 -52.50
N CYS A 48 34.85 12.94 -53.03
CA CYS A 48 33.53 13.50 -52.69
C CYS A 48 32.95 12.94 -51.38
N ALA A 49 33.36 11.74 -50.95
CA ALA A 49 32.80 11.08 -49.77
C ALA A 49 33.39 11.67 -48.47
N GLU A 50 34.70 11.94 -48.43
CA GLU A 50 35.36 12.60 -47.29
C GLU A 50 34.86 14.02 -47.06
N PHE A 51 34.63 14.79 -48.13
CA PHE A 51 34.13 16.17 -48.02
C PHE A 51 32.66 16.24 -47.57
N LEU A 52 31.83 15.29 -48.00
CA LEU A 52 30.45 15.17 -47.51
C LEU A 52 30.41 14.71 -46.04
N LEU A 53 31.25 13.76 -45.64
CA LEU A 53 31.28 13.25 -44.27
C LEU A 53 31.83 14.25 -43.25
N SER A 54 32.86 15.04 -43.57
CA SER A 54 33.36 16.07 -42.65
C SER A 54 32.34 17.20 -42.46
N ARG A 55 31.59 17.53 -43.51
CA ARG A 55 30.56 18.59 -43.47
C ARG A 55 29.30 18.18 -42.71
N TYR A 56 28.95 16.90 -42.72
CA TYR A 56 27.75 16.36 -42.03
C TYR A 56 28.08 15.51 -40.80
N GLN A 57 29.33 15.49 -40.34
CA GLN A 57 29.80 14.65 -39.22
C GLN A 57 28.98 14.86 -37.94
N THR A 58 28.63 16.11 -37.65
CA THR A 58 27.77 16.50 -36.51
C THR A 58 26.32 16.07 -36.69
N MET A 59 25.78 16.15 -37.91
CA MET A 59 24.42 15.69 -38.24
C MET A 59 24.31 14.17 -38.13
N ILE A 60 25.30 13.44 -38.65
CA ILE A 60 25.37 11.98 -38.59
C ILE A 60 25.54 11.51 -37.14
N ALA A 61 26.42 12.16 -36.37
CA ALA A 61 26.58 11.88 -34.94
C ALA A 61 25.28 12.16 -34.15
N ALA A 62 24.56 13.23 -34.47
CA ALA A 62 23.28 13.55 -33.84
C ALA A 62 22.20 12.50 -34.16
N VAL A 63 22.14 12.00 -35.41
CA VAL A 63 21.21 10.93 -35.80
C VAL A 63 21.55 9.61 -35.09
N ILE A 64 22.83 9.25 -35.01
CA ILE A 64 23.27 8.04 -34.29
C ILE A 64 22.97 8.16 -32.79
N ALA A 65 23.21 9.32 -32.19
CA ALA A 65 22.86 9.59 -30.80
C ALA A 65 21.35 9.49 -30.56
N ALA A 66 20.53 10.06 -31.45
CA ALA A 66 19.07 9.96 -31.35
C ALA A 66 18.57 8.50 -31.45
N ILE A 67 19.15 7.70 -32.35
CA ILE A 67 18.82 6.27 -32.49
C ILE A 67 19.25 5.48 -31.25
N ALA A 68 20.40 5.80 -30.66
CA ALA A 68 20.91 5.10 -29.47
C ALA A 68 20.14 5.45 -28.17
N VAL A 69 19.57 6.65 -28.07
CA VAL A 69 18.75 7.07 -26.91
C VAL A 69 17.36 6.43 -26.93
N PHE A 70 16.81 6.15 -28.11
CA PHE A 70 15.47 5.58 -28.26
C PHE A 70 15.25 4.23 -27.53
N PRO A 71 16.13 3.20 -27.63
CA PRO A 71 15.94 1.95 -26.90
C PRO A 71 16.05 2.11 -25.38
N VAL A 72 16.92 3.00 -24.90
CA VAL A 72 17.03 3.32 -23.46
C VAL A 72 15.74 3.98 -22.97
N TRP A 73 15.22 4.94 -23.72
CA TRP A 73 13.93 5.58 -23.42
C TRP A 73 12.77 4.57 -23.41
N ARG A 74 12.73 3.65 -24.39
CA ARG A 74 11.73 2.57 -24.45
C ARG A 74 11.85 1.62 -23.26
N GLN A 75 13.07 1.26 -22.85
CA GLN A 75 13.30 0.44 -21.65
C GLN A 75 12.84 1.12 -20.36
N VAL A 76 13.15 2.41 -20.18
CA VAL A 76 12.67 3.20 -19.03
C VAL A 76 11.14 3.27 -19.00
N ARG A 77 10.49 3.48 -20.14
CA ARG A 77 9.01 3.49 -20.25
C ARG A 77 8.40 2.13 -19.88
N LEU A 78 8.97 1.02 -20.38
CA LEU A 78 8.47 -0.33 -20.09
C LEU A 78 8.65 -0.74 -18.61
N GLN A 79 9.78 -0.37 -18.00
CA GLN A 79 10.00 -0.58 -16.56
C GLN A 79 9.02 0.25 -15.72
N GLY A 80 8.75 1.50 -16.12
CA GLY A 80 7.70 2.33 -15.50
C GLY A 80 6.34 1.64 -15.49
N MET A 81 5.88 1.15 -16.65
CA MET A 81 4.60 0.45 -16.78
C MET A 81 4.52 -0.81 -15.90
N GLN A 82 5.58 -1.61 -15.82
CA GLN A 82 5.60 -2.81 -14.95
C GLN A 82 5.49 -2.43 -13.46
N THR A 83 6.18 -1.38 -13.02
CA THR A 83 6.08 -0.90 -11.64
C THR A 83 4.69 -0.35 -11.31
N ASP A 84 4.03 0.32 -12.24
CA ASP A 84 2.71 0.90 -12.01
C ASP A 84 1.60 -0.18 -12.02
N ILE A 85 1.75 -1.26 -12.81
CA ILE A 85 0.87 -2.44 -12.72
C ILE A 85 1.00 -3.12 -11.36
N LEU A 86 2.23 -3.32 -10.86
CA LEU A 86 2.47 -3.93 -9.54
C LEU A 86 1.90 -3.06 -8.40
N LYS A 87 2.09 -1.74 -8.46
CA LYS A 87 1.46 -0.79 -7.52
C LYS A 87 -0.06 -0.87 -7.57
N GLY A 88 -0.63 -0.96 -8.78
CA GLY A 88 -2.07 -1.12 -8.97
C GLY A 88 -2.59 -2.39 -8.30
N GLU A 89 -1.91 -3.52 -8.47
CA GLU A 89 -2.33 -4.79 -7.84
C GLU A 89 -2.21 -4.76 -6.32
N ALA A 90 -1.13 -4.20 -5.78
CA ALA A 90 -0.96 -3.99 -4.35
C ALA A 90 -2.09 -3.12 -3.75
N LEU A 91 -2.50 -2.05 -4.46
CA LEU A 91 -3.62 -1.21 -4.04
C LEU A 91 -4.97 -1.95 -4.09
N ARG A 92 -5.23 -2.77 -5.12
CA ARG A 92 -6.45 -3.61 -5.17
C ARG A 92 -6.49 -4.59 -4.01
N GLN A 93 -5.38 -5.26 -3.74
CA GLN A 93 -5.28 -6.20 -2.63
C GLN A 93 -5.49 -5.50 -1.28
N ARG A 94 -4.95 -4.29 -1.10
CA ARG A 94 -5.18 -3.45 0.08
C ARG A 94 -6.66 -3.12 0.24
N VAL A 95 -7.31 -2.60 -0.81
CA VAL A 95 -8.75 -2.27 -0.80
C VAL A 95 -9.61 -3.49 -0.45
N SER A 96 -9.33 -4.65 -1.05
CA SER A 96 -10.04 -5.90 -0.77
C SER A 96 -9.87 -6.36 0.68
N THR A 97 -8.64 -6.29 1.21
CA THR A 97 -8.32 -6.70 2.58
C THR A 97 -8.99 -5.79 3.60
N LEU A 98 -8.86 -4.46 3.43
CA LEU A 98 -9.54 -3.47 4.28
C LEU A 98 -11.07 -3.62 4.21
N GLY A 99 -11.62 -3.89 3.02
CA GLY A 99 -13.06 -4.12 2.84
C GLY A 99 -13.58 -5.34 3.62
N ARG A 100 -12.88 -6.48 3.53
CA ARG A 100 -13.22 -7.69 4.32
C ARG A 100 -13.14 -7.44 5.82
N MET A 101 -12.09 -6.74 6.24
CA MET A 101 -11.89 -6.39 7.65
C MET A 101 -12.99 -5.48 8.16
N ARG A 102 -13.35 -4.42 7.42
CA ARG A 102 -14.47 -3.53 7.77
C ARG A 102 -15.74 -4.32 7.99
N ASN A 103 -16.06 -5.24 7.08
CA ASN A 103 -17.27 -6.05 7.20
C ASN A 103 -17.22 -6.95 8.46
N ALA A 104 -16.09 -7.61 8.72
CA ALA A 104 -15.92 -8.41 9.93
C ALA A 104 -16.03 -7.57 11.22
N LEU A 105 -15.43 -6.37 11.22
CA LEU A 105 -15.51 -5.41 12.32
C LEU A 105 -16.96 -4.96 12.55
N VAL A 106 -17.70 -4.60 11.50
CA VAL A 106 -19.11 -4.19 11.59
C VAL A 106 -19.97 -5.32 12.15
N THR A 107 -19.78 -6.56 11.68
CA THR A 107 -20.53 -7.73 12.17
C THR A 107 -20.30 -7.96 13.66
N ARG A 108 -19.04 -7.98 14.13
CA ARG A 108 -18.74 -8.21 15.55
C ARG A 108 -19.12 -7.03 16.43
N ALA A 109 -18.86 -5.80 15.97
CA ALA A 109 -19.22 -4.59 16.69
C ALA A 109 -20.74 -4.43 16.85
N LYS A 110 -21.54 -5.01 15.95
CA LYS A 110 -23.00 -5.03 16.09
C LYS A 110 -23.41 -5.83 17.33
N VAL A 111 -22.87 -7.03 17.51
CA VAL A 111 -23.16 -7.89 18.68
C VAL A 111 -22.79 -7.17 19.97
N VAL A 112 -21.57 -6.61 20.04
CA VAL A 112 -21.12 -5.83 21.20
C VAL A 112 -22.02 -4.62 21.45
N ARG A 113 -22.42 -3.89 20.40
CA ARG A 113 -23.30 -2.72 20.56
C ARG A 113 -24.67 -3.12 21.08
N GLU A 114 -25.26 -4.20 20.57
CA GLU A 114 -26.55 -4.71 21.02
C GLU A 114 -26.51 -5.10 22.50
N GLU A 115 -25.42 -5.76 22.93
CA GLU A 115 -25.20 -6.13 24.33
C GLU A 115 -25.04 -4.90 25.25
N LEU A 116 -24.16 -3.96 24.86
CA LEU A 116 -23.87 -2.77 25.68
C LEU A 116 -25.05 -1.79 25.75
N GLN A 117 -25.98 -1.81 24.78
CA GLN A 117 -27.18 -0.97 24.78
C GLN A 117 -28.25 -1.44 25.78
N LEU A 118 -28.12 -2.64 26.35
CA LEU A 118 -29.02 -3.09 27.41
C LEU A 118 -28.87 -2.25 28.68
N TYR A 119 -27.67 -1.73 28.93
CA TYR A 119 -27.40 -0.87 30.08
C TYR A 119 -27.76 0.61 29.78
N PRO A 120 -28.37 1.35 30.74
CA PRO A 120 -28.77 0.91 32.08
C PRO A 120 -30.21 0.36 32.16
N GLU A 121 -31.03 0.53 31.12
CA GLU A 121 -32.49 0.44 31.23
C GLU A 121 -33.05 -0.99 31.28
N ARG A 122 -32.29 -2.00 30.83
CA ARG A 122 -32.75 -3.39 30.67
C ARG A 122 -31.95 -4.40 31.49
N VAL A 123 -31.14 -3.92 32.43
CA VAL A 123 -30.28 -4.74 33.28
C VAL A 123 -30.95 -4.91 34.64
N ASP A 124 -31.54 -6.09 34.87
CA ASP A 124 -32.17 -6.43 36.15
C ASP A 124 -31.14 -6.86 37.21
N ASN A 125 -30.05 -7.51 36.80
CA ASN A 125 -28.92 -7.90 37.64
C ASN A 125 -27.61 -7.52 36.94
N VAL A 126 -26.93 -6.52 37.49
CA VAL A 126 -25.72 -5.93 36.92
C VAL A 126 -24.55 -6.92 36.91
N SER A 127 -24.35 -7.72 37.96
CA SER A 127 -23.25 -8.68 38.03
C SER A 127 -23.41 -9.81 37.01
N PHE A 128 -24.62 -10.35 36.85
CA PHE A 128 -24.89 -11.40 35.86
C PHE A 128 -24.79 -10.88 34.42
N TRP A 129 -25.36 -9.71 34.15
CA TRP A 129 -25.21 -9.07 32.83
C TRP A 129 -23.75 -8.71 32.53
N ALA A 130 -23.00 -8.20 33.51
CA ALA A 130 -21.57 -7.89 33.34
C ALA A 130 -20.75 -9.13 32.99
N HIS A 131 -21.13 -10.32 33.48
CA HIS A 131 -20.52 -11.59 33.10
C HIS A 131 -20.75 -11.93 31.61
N ASP A 132 -21.98 -11.83 31.12
CA ASP A 132 -22.27 -12.10 29.71
C ASP A 132 -21.62 -11.03 28.80
N ALA A 133 -21.67 -9.77 29.23
CA ALA A 133 -21.06 -8.66 28.52
C ALA A 133 -19.52 -8.77 28.48
N SER A 134 -18.85 -9.23 29.54
CA SER A 134 -17.39 -9.39 29.57
C SER A 134 -16.93 -10.36 28.49
N GLN A 135 -17.61 -11.49 28.31
CA GLN A 135 -17.27 -12.48 27.28
C GLN A 135 -17.34 -11.88 25.87
N GLN A 136 -18.37 -11.06 25.59
CA GLN A 136 -18.51 -10.37 24.30
C GLN A 136 -17.41 -9.33 24.09
N ILE A 137 -17.08 -8.56 25.14
CA ILE A 137 -16.00 -7.56 25.08
C ILE A 137 -14.64 -8.21 24.89
N ASP A 138 -14.33 -9.26 25.63
CA ASP A 138 -13.05 -9.96 25.54
C ASP A 138 -12.88 -10.62 24.17
N GLY A 139 -13.92 -11.30 23.67
CA GLY A 139 -13.92 -11.87 22.32
C GLY A 139 -13.79 -10.81 21.21
N PHE A 140 -14.25 -9.58 21.45
CA PHE A 140 -14.08 -8.46 20.53
C PHE A 140 -12.70 -7.81 20.65
N LEU A 141 -12.19 -7.65 21.87
CA LEU A 141 -10.84 -7.18 22.16
C LEU A 141 -9.80 -8.10 21.51
N ASP A 142 -9.94 -9.41 21.65
CA ASP A 142 -9.08 -10.41 21.02
C ASP A 142 -9.14 -10.32 19.49
N PHE A 143 -10.32 -10.08 18.93
CA PHE A 143 -10.45 -9.87 17.49
C PHE A 143 -9.70 -8.64 17.02
N VAL A 144 -9.90 -7.48 17.66
CA VAL A 144 -9.23 -6.23 17.28
C VAL A 144 -7.71 -6.34 17.51
N SER A 145 -7.30 -7.00 18.58
CA SER A 145 -5.90 -7.23 18.96
C SER A 145 -5.19 -8.24 18.04
N GLY A 146 -5.90 -9.28 17.60
CA GLY A 146 -5.39 -10.38 16.78
C GLY A 146 -5.28 -10.09 15.28
N GLN A 147 -5.88 -8.98 14.81
CA GLN A 147 -5.82 -8.54 13.41
C GLN A 147 -4.41 -8.08 13.01
N LYS A 148 -3.47 -9.01 12.81
CA LYS A 148 -2.11 -8.72 12.31
C LYS A 148 -2.10 -8.14 10.89
N SER A 149 -3.17 -8.33 10.11
CA SER A 149 -3.37 -7.68 8.81
C SER A 149 -3.45 -6.15 8.89
N LEU A 150 -3.75 -5.61 10.08
CA LEU A 150 -3.64 -4.19 10.41
C LEU A 150 -2.16 -3.73 10.54
N ARG A 151 -1.16 -4.59 10.35
CA ARG A 151 0.23 -4.11 10.22
C ARG A 151 0.51 -3.40 8.89
N LEU A 152 -0.47 -3.38 7.98
CA LEU A 152 -0.44 -2.60 6.73
C LEU A 152 -1.09 -1.22 6.87
N ASP A 153 -1.44 -0.82 8.10
CA ASP A 153 -2.20 0.38 8.43
C ASP A 153 -1.52 1.66 7.95
N GLY A 154 -2.32 2.59 7.42
CA GLY A 154 -1.99 4.01 7.54
C GLY A 154 -2.04 4.43 9.01
N GLU A 155 -1.24 5.43 9.39
CA GLU A 155 -1.07 5.87 10.80
C GLU A 155 -2.39 6.09 11.54
N GLN A 156 -3.42 6.58 10.85
CA GLN A 156 -4.74 6.83 11.42
C GLN A 156 -5.50 5.56 11.83
N VAL A 157 -5.44 4.49 11.03
CA VAL A 157 -6.10 3.22 11.36
C VAL A 157 -5.43 2.59 12.58
N ALA A 158 -4.10 2.64 12.63
CA ALA A 158 -3.33 2.13 13.76
C ALA A 158 -3.65 2.90 15.06
N ALA A 159 -3.74 4.24 14.99
CA ALA A 159 -4.09 5.07 16.13
C ALA A 159 -5.52 4.81 16.62
N ALA A 160 -6.50 4.76 15.72
CA ALA A 160 -7.89 4.48 16.07
C ALA A 160 -8.06 3.07 16.68
N ARG A 161 -7.30 2.10 16.18
CA ARG A 161 -7.26 0.75 16.73
C ARG A 161 -6.67 0.72 18.14
N ALA A 162 -5.55 1.42 18.37
CA ALA A 162 -4.93 1.48 19.68
C ALA A 162 -5.85 2.14 20.72
N ASP A 163 -6.55 3.21 20.34
CA ASP A 163 -7.57 3.82 21.19
C ASP A 163 -8.72 2.85 21.50
N LEU A 164 -9.25 2.15 20.49
CA LEU A 164 -10.30 1.14 20.71
C LEU A 164 -9.84 0.02 21.65
N ILE A 165 -8.64 -0.52 21.46
CA ILE A 165 -8.06 -1.54 22.35
C ILE A 165 -8.01 -1.00 23.78
N SER A 166 -7.51 0.22 23.97
CA SER A 166 -7.44 0.85 25.29
C SER A 166 -8.83 0.96 25.94
N LYS A 167 -9.86 1.40 25.21
CA LYS A 167 -11.23 1.50 25.75
C LYS A 167 -11.83 0.14 26.08
N LEU A 168 -11.63 -0.86 25.23
CA LEU A 168 -12.11 -2.22 25.46
C LEU A 168 -11.41 -2.88 26.65
N THR A 169 -10.12 -2.63 26.86
CA THR A 169 -9.40 -3.13 28.05
C THR A 169 -9.94 -2.52 29.34
N ILE A 170 -10.23 -1.22 29.36
CA ILE A 170 -10.85 -0.56 30.52
C ILE A 170 -12.24 -1.16 30.78
N LEU A 171 -13.03 -1.38 29.72
CA LEU A 171 -14.37 -1.93 29.83
C LEU A 171 -14.36 -3.41 30.29
N SER A 172 -13.43 -4.21 29.79
CA SER A 172 -13.19 -5.60 30.22
C SER A 172 -12.85 -5.65 31.71
N ARG A 173 -11.93 -4.79 32.18
CA ARG A 173 -11.61 -4.67 33.60
C ARG A 173 -12.82 -4.25 34.42
N ALA A 174 -13.57 -3.24 33.97
CA ALA A 174 -14.77 -2.78 34.67
C ALA A 174 -15.78 -3.93 34.85
N PHE A 175 -16.04 -4.70 33.79
CA PHE A 175 -16.95 -5.84 33.88
C PHE A 175 -16.43 -6.94 34.80
N TRP A 176 -15.14 -7.29 34.72
CA TRP A 176 -14.53 -8.27 35.62
C TRP A 176 -14.67 -7.87 37.09
N VAL A 177 -14.42 -6.60 37.42
CA VAL A 177 -14.56 -6.12 38.80
C VAL A 177 -16.02 -6.05 39.22
N MET A 178 -16.98 -5.87 38.32
CA MET A 178 -18.41 -5.84 38.67
C MET A 178 -19.02 -7.23 38.87
N ASN A 179 -18.32 -8.30 38.48
CA ASN A 179 -18.77 -9.69 38.57
C ASN A 179 -17.75 -10.61 39.25
N TRP A 180 -16.80 -10.04 40.01
CA TRP A 180 -15.72 -10.80 40.65
C TRP A 180 -16.26 -11.91 41.54
N ASP A 181 -17.41 -11.68 42.18
CA ASP A 181 -18.12 -12.63 43.04
C ASP A 181 -18.72 -13.82 42.29
N VAL A 182 -18.89 -13.71 40.97
CA VAL A 182 -19.33 -14.80 40.09
C VAL A 182 -18.15 -15.69 39.66
N TYR A 183 -16.92 -15.16 39.67
CA TYR A 183 -15.73 -15.85 39.15
C TYR A 183 -14.87 -16.55 40.20
N LEU A 184 -14.98 -16.18 41.47
CA LEU A 184 -14.15 -16.75 42.54
C LEU A 184 -14.91 -17.89 43.23
N ASP A 185 -14.39 -19.11 43.07
CA ASP A 185 -14.80 -20.28 43.86
C ASP A 185 -14.27 -20.17 45.30
N ASP A 186 -14.74 -21.04 46.21
CA ASP A 186 -14.38 -21.03 47.64
C ASP A 186 -12.85 -21.07 47.90
N GLU A 187 -12.04 -21.58 46.97
CA GLU A 187 -10.56 -21.63 47.07
C GLU A 187 -9.86 -20.32 46.67
N ASP A 188 -10.47 -19.49 45.83
CA ASP A 188 -9.93 -18.20 45.37
C ASP A 188 -10.67 -17.02 46.03
N THR A 189 -11.37 -17.28 47.14
CA THR A 189 -12.13 -16.26 47.86
C THR A 189 -11.19 -15.21 48.44
N PRO A 190 -11.39 -13.92 48.11
CA PRO A 190 -10.52 -12.86 48.58
C PRO A 190 -10.68 -12.68 50.09
N SER A 191 -9.62 -12.24 50.75
CA SER A 191 -9.71 -11.81 52.14
C SER A 191 -10.74 -10.68 52.30
N ASP A 192 -11.25 -10.47 53.51
CA ASP A 192 -12.25 -9.41 53.77
C ASP A 192 -11.78 -8.01 53.31
N GLU A 193 -10.48 -7.73 53.42
CA GLU A 193 -9.87 -6.48 52.97
C GLU A 193 -9.83 -6.37 51.44
N GLU A 194 -9.46 -7.45 50.73
CA GLU A 194 -9.48 -7.50 49.27
C GLU A 194 -10.90 -7.45 48.71
N ALA A 195 -11.86 -8.13 49.35
CA ALA A 195 -13.27 -8.08 49.00
C ALA A 195 -13.85 -6.67 49.17
N ALA A 196 -13.44 -5.94 50.21
CA ALA A 196 -13.81 -4.54 50.39
C ALA A 196 -13.23 -3.66 49.27
N ALA A 197 -11.95 -3.83 48.93
CA ALA A 197 -11.31 -3.10 47.84
C ALA A 197 -11.97 -3.37 46.47
N LEU A 198 -12.33 -4.63 46.18
CA LEU A 198 -13.03 -5.00 44.94
C LEU A 198 -14.45 -4.40 44.87
N ARG A 199 -15.16 -4.30 46.00
CA ARG A 199 -16.48 -3.62 46.06
C ARG A 199 -16.37 -2.12 45.81
N ASP A 200 -15.33 -1.48 46.36
CA ASP A 200 -15.08 -0.06 46.11
C ASP A 200 -14.72 0.18 44.63
N GLU A 201 -13.85 -0.66 44.04
CA GLU A 201 -13.51 -0.60 42.61
C GLU A 201 -14.74 -0.87 41.72
N ALA A 202 -15.61 -1.82 42.10
CA ALA A 202 -16.86 -2.13 41.38
C ALA A 202 -17.81 -0.93 41.40
N THR A 203 -17.94 -0.26 42.54
CA THR A 203 -18.79 0.94 42.70
C THR A 203 -18.27 2.09 41.82
N GLU A 204 -16.95 2.30 41.79
CA GLU A 204 -16.33 3.31 40.92
C GLU A 204 -16.48 2.96 39.42
N ALA A 205 -16.32 1.68 39.08
CA ALA A 205 -16.50 1.17 37.72
C ALA A 205 -17.93 1.36 37.23
N GLU A 206 -18.93 0.99 38.04
CA GLU A 206 -20.35 1.16 37.72
C GLU A 206 -20.71 2.65 37.53
N ALA A 207 -20.22 3.52 38.42
CA ALA A 207 -20.46 4.97 38.32
C ALA A 207 -19.92 5.58 37.01
N ARG A 208 -18.88 4.99 36.41
CA ARG A 208 -18.27 5.42 35.14
C ARG A 208 -18.67 4.56 33.95
N LEU A 209 -19.48 3.52 34.15
CA LEU A 209 -19.73 2.50 33.14
C LEU A 209 -20.37 3.10 31.88
N GLY A 210 -21.42 3.91 32.04
CA GLY A 210 -22.11 4.55 30.91
C GLY A 210 -21.19 5.44 30.06
N ALA A 211 -20.28 6.18 30.69
CA ALA A 211 -19.28 6.98 29.98
C ALA A 211 -18.24 6.11 29.25
N THR A 212 -17.81 5.02 29.90
CA THR A 212 -16.84 4.07 29.32
C THR A 212 -17.42 3.30 28.13
N ILE A 213 -18.67 2.85 28.23
CA ILE A 213 -19.43 2.24 27.13
C ILE A 213 -19.53 3.22 25.96
N SER A 214 -19.95 4.45 26.23
CA SER A 214 -20.11 5.48 25.19
C SER A 214 -18.78 5.78 24.49
N ALA A 215 -17.68 5.87 25.24
CA ALA A 215 -16.35 6.06 24.69
C ALA A 215 -15.91 4.88 23.82
N ALA A 216 -16.11 3.63 24.28
CA ALA A 216 -15.78 2.44 23.49
C ALA A 216 -16.60 2.38 22.18
N LEU A 217 -17.90 2.66 22.24
CA LEU A 217 -18.76 2.72 21.05
C LEU A 217 -18.34 3.82 20.07
N ALA A 218 -17.87 4.96 20.57
CA ALA A 218 -17.31 6.03 19.75
C ALA A 218 -16.00 5.59 19.07
N SER A 219 -15.08 4.93 19.80
CA SER A 219 -13.82 4.40 19.24
C SER A 219 -14.06 3.33 18.18
N ILE A 220 -15.11 2.50 18.32
CA ILE A 220 -15.55 1.57 17.25
C ILE A 220 -15.91 2.35 15.98
N GLY A 221 -16.69 3.44 16.12
CA GLY A 221 -17.06 4.30 15.00
C GLY A 221 -15.85 4.97 14.35
N ALA A 222 -14.92 5.48 15.17
CA ALA A 222 -13.69 6.11 14.70
C ALA A 222 -12.81 5.13 13.89
N LEU A 223 -12.66 3.88 14.35
CA LEU A 223 -11.94 2.86 13.61
C LEU A 223 -12.62 2.54 12.27
N GLN A 224 -13.96 2.40 12.26
CA GLN A 224 -14.70 2.17 11.02
C GLN A 224 -14.52 3.31 10.01
N LEU A 225 -14.54 4.56 10.47
CA LEU A 225 -14.31 5.74 9.64
C LEU A 225 -12.89 5.74 9.07
N ALA A 226 -11.88 5.51 9.90
CA ALA A 226 -10.48 5.48 9.46
C ALA A 226 -10.23 4.42 8.37
N ILE A 227 -10.88 3.25 8.49
CA ILE A 227 -10.80 2.20 7.46
C ILE A 227 -11.46 2.65 6.15
N LEU A 228 -12.61 3.32 6.22
CA LEU A 228 -13.30 3.84 5.04
C LEU A 228 -12.49 4.92 4.32
N GLU A 229 -11.88 5.82 5.08
CA GLU A 229 -10.99 6.86 4.55
C GLU A 229 -9.79 6.25 3.85
N ASP A 230 -9.11 5.27 4.46
CA ASP A 230 -7.96 4.59 3.85
C ASP A 230 -8.36 3.83 2.57
N ILE A 231 -9.52 3.16 2.57
CA ILE A 231 -10.08 2.57 1.34
C ILE A 231 -10.30 3.64 0.27
N GLY A 232 -10.85 4.81 0.64
CA GLY A 232 -11.07 5.93 -0.26
C GLY A 232 -9.76 6.43 -0.87
N VAL A 233 -8.74 6.69 -0.04
CA VAL A 233 -7.40 7.12 -0.47
C VAL A 233 -6.77 6.09 -1.41
N ALA A 234 -6.86 4.80 -1.08
CA ALA A 234 -6.32 3.73 -1.91
C ALA A 234 -7.02 3.65 -3.29
N ARG A 235 -8.35 3.85 -3.34
CA ARG A 235 -9.11 3.91 -4.59
C ARG A 235 -8.73 5.12 -5.43
N THR A 236 -8.60 6.30 -4.84
CA THR A 236 -8.16 7.51 -5.56
C THR A 236 -6.78 7.33 -6.17
N LYS A 237 -5.82 6.74 -5.42
CA LYS A 237 -4.48 6.41 -5.95
C LYS A 237 -4.56 5.41 -7.10
N LEU A 238 -5.45 4.41 -7.01
CA LEU A 238 -5.65 3.43 -8.06
C LEU A 238 -6.26 4.04 -9.33
N HIS A 239 -7.21 4.97 -9.19
CA HIS A 239 -7.77 5.72 -10.32
C HIS A 239 -6.70 6.57 -11.01
N ALA A 240 -5.90 7.33 -10.26
CA ALA A 240 -4.81 8.14 -10.80
C ALA A 240 -3.75 7.28 -11.52
N LEU A 241 -3.42 6.09 -10.99
CA LEU A 241 -2.54 5.13 -11.68
C LEU A 241 -3.15 4.63 -12.99
N GLY A 242 -4.47 4.39 -13.02
CA GLY A 242 -5.19 4.00 -14.24
C GLY A 242 -5.12 5.07 -15.34
N GLU A 243 -5.38 6.33 -14.99
CA GLU A 243 -5.31 7.47 -15.93
C GLU A 243 -3.89 7.68 -16.49
N ASN A 244 -2.86 7.53 -15.64
CA ASN A 244 -1.46 7.60 -16.05
C ASN A 244 -1.07 6.46 -17.00
N LEU A 245 -1.58 5.25 -16.77
CA LEU A 245 -1.30 4.10 -17.64
C LEU A 245 -1.98 4.23 -19.01
N VAL A 246 -3.21 4.77 -19.06
CA VAL A 246 -3.93 5.01 -20.33
C VAL A 246 -3.23 6.11 -21.14
N SER A 247 -2.89 7.23 -20.51
CA SER A 247 -2.17 8.33 -21.18
C SER A 247 -0.75 7.96 -21.62
N GLN A 248 -0.08 7.04 -20.93
CA GLN A 248 1.20 6.46 -21.36
C GLN A 248 1.06 5.36 -22.41
N SER A 249 -0.14 4.95 -22.79
CA SER A 249 -0.38 3.95 -23.84
C SER A 249 -0.79 4.54 -25.19
N GLU A 250 -1.21 5.81 -25.19
CA GLU A 250 -1.42 6.65 -26.38
C GLU A 250 -0.08 7.25 -26.89
#